data_AF-A0A1E3QCS8-F1
#
_entry.id   AF-A0A1E3QCS8-F1
#
_cell.length_a   1.000
_cell.length_b   1.000
_cell.length_c   1.000
_cell.angle_alpha   90.00
_cell.angle_beta   90.00
_cell.angle_gamma   90.00
#
_symmetry.space_group_name_H-M   'P 1'
#
loop_
_entity.id
_entity.type
_entity.pdbx_description
1 polymer ?
#
loop_
_entity_poly.entity_id
_entity_poly.type
_entity_poly.pdbx_seq_one_letter_code
_entity_poly.pdbx_strand_id
1 'polypeptide(L)'
;MVEYASQAVCLGGSVISSAHEETAVGSSLFNVAHCENLLWYSWILAESIRRTWVIASGIQAIYLMIQQGRVAPCQGGMMFTTRQGVWEAQSALAWEKLCSEVNVGLIQIAEADKLFTKVAPEDINDFAKVILEATFGVERMERWGVQIQE
;
A
#
# COMPACT_ATOMS: atom_id res chain seq x y z
N MET A 1 12.06 -21.18 -5.03
CA MET A 1 12.02 -19.94 -4.22
C MET A 1 10.76 -19.88 -3.35
N VAL A 2 10.35 -21.01 -2.74
CA VAL A 2 9.14 -21.14 -1.89
C VAL A 2 9.41 -22.16 -0.77
N GLU A 3 10.63 -22.20 -0.22
CA GLU A 3 10.94 -23.08 0.93
C GLU A 3 11.22 -22.33 2.23
N TYR A 4 11.34 -21.00 2.20
CA TYR A 4 11.56 -20.20 3.41
C TYR A 4 10.28 -19.67 4.07
N ALA A 5 9.12 -19.84 3.45
CA ALA A 5 7.85 -19.35 4.00
C ALA A 5 7.31 -20.24 5.14
N SER A 6 7.82 -21.46 5.31
CA SER A 6 7.32 -22.43 6.29
C SER A 6 7.84 -22.21 7.72
N GLN A 7 8.78 -21.28 7.93
CA GLN A 7 9.33 -20.96 9.27
C GLN A 7 8.75 -19.68 9.89
N ALA A 8 7.80 -19.02 9.23
CA ALA A 8 7.16 -17.84 9.79
C ALA A 8 6.14 -18.24 10.87
N VAL A 9 6.58 -18.38 12.13
CA VAL A 9 5.74 -18.51 13.36
C VAL A 9 4.94 -17.21 13.64
N CYS A 10 4.76 -16.37 12.63
CA CYS A 10 4.29 -15.00 12.72
C CYS A 10 2.80 -14.81 12.49
N LEU A 11 2.09 -15.88 12.11
CA LEU A 11 0.65 -15.85 11.89
C LEU A 11 -0.06 -16.18 13.21
N GLY A 12 -0.04 -15.24 14.15
CA GLY A 12 -0.94 -15.18 15.31
C GLY A 12 -0.88 -16.37 16.26
N GLY A 13 0.11 -16.42 17.14
CA GLY A 13 0.12 -17.32 18.28
C GLY A 13 -0.90 -16.90 19.34
N SER A 14 -2.02 -17.62 19.45
CA SER A 14 -2.97 -17.50 20.55
C SER A 14 -2.27 -17.72 21.90
N VAL A 15 -2.34 -16.71 22.78
CA VAL A 15 -1.76 -16.77 24.13
C VAL A 15 -2.56 -17.77 24.97
N ILE A 16 -2.00 -18.96 25.21
CA ILE A 16 -2.32 -19.75 26.40
C ILE A 16 -1.07 -19.72 27.28
N SER A 17 -1.15 -18.94 28.35
CA SER A 17 -0.11 -18.81 29.37
C SER A 17 -0.07 -20.09 30.22
N SER A 18 1.09 -20.71 30.35
CA SER A 18 1.40 -21.56 31.49
C SER A 18 2.65 -21.02 32.19
N ALA A 19 2.52 -20.82 33.50
CA ALA A 19 3.56 -20.30 34.37
C ALA A 19 4.78 -21.24 34.42
N HIS A 20 5.89 -20.81 33.82
CA HIS A 20 7.21 -21.08 34.36
C HIS A 20 8.16 -19.96 33.91
N GLU A 21 8.61 -19.19 34.89
CA GLU A 21 9.46 -18.03 34.73
C GLU A 21 10.92 -18.49 34.84
N GLU A 22 11.68 -18.42 33.74
CA GLU A 22 13.14 -18.28 33.76
C GLU A 22 13.65 -17.82 32.38
N THR A 23 14.14 -16.57 32.35
CA THR A 23 15.12 -16.02 31.37
C THR A 23 14.81 -16.09 29.86
N ALA A 24 13.54 -15.96 29.44
CA ALA A 24 13.14 -15.98 28.02
C ALA A 24 12.80 -14.60 27.40
N VAL A 25 12.93 -13.50 28.15
CA VAL A 25 12.50 -12.16 27.72
C VAL A 25 13.24 -11.69 26.46
N GLY A 26 14.57 -11.90 26.38
CA GLY A 26 15.39 -11.49 25.23
C GLY A 26 15.11 -12.26 23.93
N SER A 27 14.84 -13.56 24.01
CA SER A 27 14.52 -14.39 22.84
C SER A 27 13.11 -14.09 22.32
N SER A 28 12.16 -13.79 23.22
CA SER A 28 10.80 -13.39 22.84
C SER A 28 10.77 -12.04 22.11
N LEU A 29 11.51 -11.04 22.60
CA LEU A 29 11.63 -9.71 21.97
C LEU A 29 12.32 -9.78 20.60
N PHE A 30 13.37 -10.60 20.47
CA PHE A 30 14.06 -10.81 19.20
C PHE A 30 13.14 -11.46 18.15
N ASN A 31 12.34 -12.43 18.56
CA ASN A 31 11.37 -13.09 17.67
C ASN A 31 10.22 -12.14 17.26
N VAL A 32 9.73 -11.30 18.18
CA VAL A 32 8.69 -10.30 17.87
C VAL A 32 9.22 -9.24 16.91
N ALA A 33 10.39 -8.64 17.19
CA ALA A 33 10.99 -7.66 16.29
C ALA A 33 11.30 -8.25 14.91
N HIS A 34 11.77 -9.49 14.84
CA HIS A 34 11.99 -10.18 13.56
C HIS A 34 10.67 -10.37 12.79
N CYS A 35 9.59 -10.67 13.51
CA CYS A 35 8.27 -10.87 12.96
C CYS A 35 7.65 -9.58 12.39
N GLU A 36 7.75 -8.47 13.13
CA GLU A 36 7.32 -7.15 12.70
C GLU A 36 8.03 -6.73 11.40
N ASN A 37 9.35 -6.94 11.34
CA ASN A 37 10.14 -6.69 10.14
C ASN A 37 9.68 -7.58 8.97
N LEU A 38 9.43 -8.87 9.20
CA LEU A 38 8.96 -9.77 8.15
C LEU A 38 7.59 -9.36 7.59
N LEU A 39 6.65 -8.96 8.45
CA LEU A 39 5.34 -8.46 8.04
C LEU A 39 5.46 -7.18 7.23
N TRP A 40 6.26 -6.22 7.71
CA TRP A 40 6.50 -4.96 7.01
C TRP A 40 7.15 -5.17 5.65
N TYR A 41 8.20 -6.00 5.54
CA TYR A 41 8.82 -6.33 4.26
C TYR A 41 7.87 -7.07 3.30
N SER A 42 7.04 -7.97 3.82
CA SER A 42 6.01 -8.63 3.03
C SER A 42 4.98 -7.63 2.49
N TRP A 43 4.59 -6.66 3.32
CA TRP A 43 3.73 -5.57 2.89
C TRP A 43 4.39 -4.69 1.83
N ILE A 44 5.67 -4.31 1.98
CA ILE A 44 6.42 -3.54 0.97
C ILE A 44 6.42 -4.28 -0.37
N LEU A 45 6.70 -5.59 -0.36
CA LEU A 45 6.70 -6.40 -1.57
C LEU A 45 5.30 -6.43 -2.22
N ALA A 46 4.26 -6.66 -1.42
CA ALA A 46 2.89 -6.70 -1.91
C ALA A 46 2.43 -5.34 -2.45
N GLU A 47 2.76 -4.23 -1.80
CA GLU A 47 2.46 -2.88 -2.27
C GLU A 47 3.24 -2.53 -3.54
N SER A 48 4.51 -2.96 -3.64
CA SER A 48 5.31 -2.78 -4.85
C SER A 48 4.64 -3.45 -6.06
N ILE A 49 4.20 -4.71 -5.90
CA ILE A 49 3.47 -5.44 -6.95
C ILE A 49 2.20 -4.68 -7.34
N ARG A 50 1.43 -4.20 -6.37
CA ARG A 50 0.19 -3.44 -6.60
C ARG A 50 0.45 -2.14 -7.38
N ARG A 51 1.47 -1.37 -7.00
CA ARG A 51 1.87 -0.12 -7.68
C ARG A 51 2.38 -0.38 -9.10
N THR A 52 3.21 -1.41 -9.29
CA THR A 52 3.68 -1.82 -10.61
C THR A 52 2.53 -2.25 -11.51
N TRP A 53 1.57 -3.04 -11.00
CA TRP A 53 0.39 -3.44 -11.75
C TRP A 53 -0.42 -2.24 -12.24
N VAL A 54 -0.67 -1.26 -11.35
CA VAL A 54 -1.40 -0.04 -11.66
C VAL A 54 -0.73 0.73 -12.82
N ILE A 55 0.59 0.94 -12.74
CA ILE A 55 1.34 1.65 -13.78
C ILE A 55 1.34 0.87 -15.10
N ALA A 56 1.66 -0.42 -15.07
CA ALA A 56 1.72 -1.25 -16.27
C ALA A 56 0.36 -1.31 -16.98
N SER A 57 -0.73 -1.49 -16.23
CA SER A 57 -2.10 -1.51 -16.76
C SER A 57 -2.49 -0.15 -17.35
N GLY A 58 -2.10 0.94 -16.69
CA GLY A 58 -2.34 2.30 -17.20
C GLY A 58 -1.62 2.57 -18.52
N ILE A 59 -0.32 2.26 -18.60
CA ILE A 59 0.47 2.40 -19.83
C ILE A 59 -0.11 1.54 -20.96
N GLN A 60 -0.48 0.29 -20.66
CA GLN A 60 -1.11 -0.59 -21.65
C GLN A 60 -2.43 0.00 -22.16
N ALA A 61 -3.26 0.53 -21.26
CA ALA A 61 -4.52 1.15 -21.63
C ALA A 61 -4.31 2.38 -22.54
N ILE A 62 -3.37 3.26 -22.18
CA ILE A 62 -2.99 4.43 -22.97
C ILE A 62 -2.49 4.00 -24.37
N TYR A 63 -1.61 3.00 -24.43
CA TYR A 63 -1.08 2.49 -25.69
C TYR A 63 -2.19 1.94 -26.60
N LEU A 64 -3.09 1.11 -26.07
CA LEU A 64 -4.21 0.55 -26.85
C LEU A 64 -5.17 1.64 -27.34
N MET A 65 -5.44 2.64 -26.49
CA MET A 65 -6.26 3.79 -26.86
C MET A 65 -5.64 4.58 -28.01
N ILE A 66 -4.35 4.94 -27.89
CA ILE A 66 -3.65 5.76 -28.89
C ILE A 66 -3.46 5.00 -30.20
N GLN A 67 -2.98 3.76 -30.14
CA GLN A 67 -2.54 3.03 -31.34
C GLN A 67 -3.67 2.30 -32.06
N GLN A 68 -4.66 1.79 -31.33
CA GLN A 68 -5.70 0.95 -31.91
C GLN A 68 -7.06 1.66 -31.96
N GLY A 69 -7.20 2.83 -31.32
CA GLY A 69 -8.48 3.51 -31.16
C GLY A 69 -9.51 2.66 -30.41
N ARG A 70 -9.05 1.64 -29.67
CA ARG A 70 -9.90 0.67 -28.96
C ARG A 70 -9.85 0.91 -27.47
N VAL A 71 -10.99 0.78 -26.83
CA VAL A 71 -11.08 0.69 -25.37
C VAL A 71 -10.33 -0.56 -24.93
N ALA A 72 -9.36 -0.38 -24.04
CA ALA A 72 -8.61 -1.49 -23.46
C ALA A 72 -9.56 -2.45 -22.71
N PRO A 73 -9.38 -3.77 -22.83
CA PRO A 73 -10.16 -4.72 -22.04
C PRO A 73 -9.94 -4.48 -20.55
N CYS A 74 -11.02 -4.50 -19.77
CA CYS A 74 -10.96 -4.31 -18.32
C CYS A 74 -10.05 -5.38 -17.68
N GLN A 75 -8.90 -4.95 -17.16
CA GLN A 75 -7.92 -5.83 -16.49
C GLN A 75 -8.30 -6.16 -15.04
N GLY A 76 -9.51 -5.76 -14.60
CA GLY A 76 -9.90 -5.77 -13.20
C GLY A 76 -9.26 -4.62 -12.41
N GLY A 77 -9.66 -4.48 -11.15
CA GLY A 77 -9.20 -3.41 -10.27
C GLY A 77 -8.18 -3.92 -9.25
N MET A 78 -6.91 -3.54 -9.40
CA MET A 78 -5.92 -3.74 -8.35
C MET A 78 -6.08 -2.66 -7.28
N MET A 79 -6.09 -3.07 -6.02
CA MET A 79 -6.09 -2.14 -4.89
C MET A 79 -4.68 -1.57 -4.67
N PHE A 80 -4.54 -0.35 -4.18
CA PHE A 80 -3.26 0.24 -3.76
C PHE A 80 -3.46 1.17 -2.56
N THR A 81 -2.40 1.45 -1.80
CA THR A 81 -2.49 2.34 -0.63
C THR A 81 -2.32 3.79 -1.04
N THR A 82 -3.22 4.66 -0.57
CA THR A 82 -3.23 6.07 -0.97
C THR A 82 -2.81 7.03 0.12
N ARG A 83 -2.69 6.60 1.37
CA ARG A 83 -2.33 7.51 2.46
C ARG A 83 -0.88 7.96 2.42
N GLN A 84 -0.68 9.21 2.78
CA GLN A 84 0.63 9.80 3.04
C GLN A 84 1.35 9.03 4.15
N GLY A 85 2.66 8.80 3.99
CA GLY A 85 3.54 8.30 5.05
C GLY A 85 3.60 6.79 5.19
N VAL A 86 2.58 6.04 4.77
CA VAL A 86 2.55 4.57 4.92
C VAL A 86 3.64 3.90 4.08
N TRP A 87 3.83 4.37 2.85
CA TRP A 87 4.88 3.90 1.95
C TRP A 87 6.27 4.42 2.36
N GLU A 88 6.33 5.63 2.90
CA GLU A 88 7.56 6.33 3.26
C GLU A 88 8.05 5.97 4.68
N ALA A 89 7.33 5.11 5.41
CA ALA A 89 7.71 4.66 6.74
C ALA A 89 9.13 4.05 6.70
N GLN A 90 10.00 4.47 7.63
CA GLN A 90 11.41 4.08 7.66
C GLN A 90 11.68 2.85 8.55
N SER A 91 10.65 2.30 9.18
CA SER A 91 10.76 1.10 10.04
C SER A 91 9.42 0.37 10.15
N ALA A 92 9.48 -0.91 10.53
CA ALA A 92 8.29 -1.71 10.80
C ALA A 92 7.39 -1.09 11.87
N LEU A 93 7.98 -0.55 12.96
CA LEU A 93 7.24 0.11 14.02
C LEU A 93 6.51 1.38 13.54
N ALA A 94 7.18 2.21 12.73
CA ALA A 94 6.56 3.41 12.17
C ALA A 94 5.42 3.06 11.21
N TRP A 95 5.61 2.01 10.39
CA TRP A 95 4.58 1.49 9.50
C TRP A 95 3.38 0.94 10.27
N GLU A 96 3.60 0.10 11.28
CA GLU A 96 2.53 -0.50 12.09
C GLU A 96 1.72 0.56 12.82
N LYS A 97 2.39 1.58 13.38
CA LYS A 97 1.73 2.74 13.99
C LYS A 97 0.80 3.43 13.00
N LEU A 98 1.26 3.68 11.77
CA LEU A 98 0.42 4.28 10.73
C LEU A 98 -0.74 3.35 10.33
N CYS A 99 -0.53 2.04 10.25
CA CYS A 99 -1.58 1.08 9.93
C CYS A 99 -2.66 0.97 11.01
N SER A 100 -2.30 1.18 12.27
CA SER A 100 -3.24 1.10 13.41
C SER A 100 -3.97 2.41 13.67
N GLU A 101 -3.31 3.55 13.45
CA GLU A 101 -3.88 4.89 13.71
C GLU A 101 -4.63 5.46 12.50
N VAL A 102 -4.25 5.08 11.29
CA VAL A 102 -4.77 5.66 10.05
C VAL A 102 -5.31 4.55 9.15
N ASN A 103 -6.53 4.76 8.60
CA ASN A 103 -6.99 3.91 7.50
C ASN A 103 -6.06 4.12 6.30
N VAL A 104 -5.20 3.13 6.01
CA VAL A 104 -4.16 3.11 4.95
C VAL A 104 -4.66 3.43 3.53
N GLY A 105 -5.97 3.60 3.34
CA GLY A 105 -6.55 4.07 2.10
C GLY A 105 -6.37 3.03 1.00
N LEU A 106 -6.55 1.76 1.34
CA LEU A 106 -6.51 0.68 0.36
C LEU A 106 -7.77 0.79 -0.52
N ILE A 107 -7.60 1.24 -1.76
CA ILE A 107 -8.70 1.46 -2.71
C ILE A 107 -8.35 0.97 -4.11
N GLN A 108 -9.38 0.78 -4.93
CA GLN A 108 -9.27 0.57 -6.38
C GLN A 108 -9.32 1.91 -7.12
N ILE A 109 -8.68 1.98 -8.30
CA ILE A 109 -8.77 3.16 -9.19
C ILE A 109 -10.23 3.49 -9.54
N ALA A 110 -11.07 2.47 -9.72
CA ALA A 110 -12.50 2.63 -9.98
C ALA A 110 -13.27 3.35 -8.86
N GLU A 111 -12.68 3.47 -7.67
CA GLU A 111 -13.26 4.15 -6.51
C GLU A 111 -12.49 5.43 -6.12
N ALA A 112 -11.45 5.78 -6.88
CA ALA A 112 -10.54 6.86 -6.56
C ALA A 112 -11.19 8.24 -6.68
N ASP A 113 -12.32 8.34 -7.39
CA ASP A 113 -13.15 9.55 -7.46
C ASP A 113 -13.66 9.98 -6.07
N LYS A 114 -13.89 9.01 -5.18
CA LYS A 114 -14.35 9.27 -3.81
C LYS A 114 -13.31 10.06 -2.99
N LEU A 115 -12.02 9.98 -3.34
CA LEU A 115 -10.96 10.68 -2.61
C LEU A 115 -11.14 12.21 -2.63
N PHE A 116 -11.59 12.77 -3.76
CA PHE A 116 -11.82 14.21 -3.92
C PHE A 116 -12.83 14.80 -2.94
N THR A 117 -13.68 13.98 -2.33
CA THR A 117 -14.73 14.44 -1.40
C THR A 117 -14.51 13.96 0.03
N LYS A 118 -13.75 12.87 0.23
CA LYS A 118 -13.63 12.20 1.53
C LYS A 118 -12.29 12.44 2.22
N VAL A 119 -11.32 12.99 1.51
CA VAL A 119 -9.93 13.06 1.98
C VAL A 119 -9.33 14.41 1.63
N ALA A 120 -8.54 14.97 2.54
CA ALA A 120 -7.77 16.17 2.28
C ALA A 120 -6.57 15.84 1.37
N PRO A 121 -6.23 16.69 0.38
CA PRO A 121 -5.12 16.41 -0.55
C PRO A 121 -3.77 16.11 0.11
N GLU A 122 -3.50 16.75 1.24
CA GLU A 122 -2.29 16.57 2.05
C GLU A 122 -2.18 15.16 2.68
N ASP A 123 -3.30 14.47 2.86
CA ASP A 123 -3.34 13.12 3.43
C ASP A 123 -3.11 12.03 2.37
N ILE A 124 -2.93 12.40 1.11
CA ILE A 124 -2.76 11.48 -0.02
C ILE A 124 -1.32 11.50 -0.52
N ASN A 125 -0.75 10.31 -0.66
CA ASN A 125 0.63 10.13 -1.13
C ASN A 125 0.81 10.53 -2.60
N ASP A 126 2.05 10.84 -2.96
CA ASP A 126 2.39 11.38 -4.27
C ASP A 126 2.13 10.38 -5.39
N PHE A 127 2.34 9.08 -5.15
CA PHE A 127 1.97 8.04 -6.12
C PHE A 127 0.48 8.09 -6.45
N ALA A 128 -0.37 8.17 -5.44
CA ALA A 128 -1.82 8.26 -5.63
C ALA A 128 -2.21 9.57 -6.32
N LYS A 129 -1.57 10.70 -6.03
CA LYS A 129 -1.79 11.97 -6.74
C LYS A 129 -1.47 11.84 -8.23
N VAL A 130 -0.37 11.20 -8.60
CA VAL A 130 -0.01 10.94 -10.01
C VAL A 130 -1.06 10.07 -10.70
N ILE A 131 -1.53 9.01 -10.04
CA ILE A 131 -2.60 8.15 -10.59
C ILE A 131 -3.91 8.93 -10.75
N LEU A 132 -4.27 9.77 -9.78
CA LEU A 132 -5.47 10.61 -9.84
C LEU A 132 -5.39 11.61 -10.99
N GLU A 133 -4.25 12.29 -11.17
CA GLU A 133 -4.05 13.22 -12.27
C GLU A 133 -4.13 12.53 -13.62
N ALA A 134 -3.46 11.38 -13.78
CA ALA A 134 -3.52 10.59 -15.00
C ALA A 134 -4.93 10.08 -15.33
N THR A 135 -5.76 9.84 -14.31
CA THR A 135 -7.11 9.29 -14.47
C THR A 135 -8.17 10.37 -14.67
N PHE A 136 -8.07 11.49 -13.95
CA PHE A 136 -9.13 12.50 -13.86
C PHE A 136 -8.72 13.88 -14.42
N GLY A 137 -7.47 14.05 -14.81
CA GLY A 137 -6.93 15.25 -15.42
C GLY A 137 -6.48 16.32 -14.42
N VAL A 138 -5.57 17.18 -14.89
CA VAL A 138 -4.94 18.26 -14.13
C VAL A 138 -5.97 19.25 -13.58
N GLU A 139 -6.96 19.66 -14.39
CA GLU A 139 -7.99 20.63 -13.96
C GLU A 139 -8.74 20.17 -12.70
N ARG A 140 -8.97 18.85 -12.57
CA ARG A 140 -9.66 18.31 -11.40
C ARG A 140 -8.74 18.32 -10.17
N MET A 141 -7.45 18.03 -10.37
CA MET A 141 -6.44 18.08 -9.31
C MET A 141 -6.28 19.51 -8.78
N GLU A 142 -6.22 20.50 -9.66
CA GLU A 142 -6.11 21.92 -9.29
C GLU A 142 -7.33 22.39 -8.49
N ARG A 143 -8.55 22.03 -8.91
CA ARG A 143 -9.78 22.36 -8.16
C ARG A 143 -9.82 21.71 -6.78
N TRP A 144 -9.17 20.56 -6.63
CA TRP A 144 -9.05 19.88 -5.34
C TRP A 144 -7.95 20.48 -4.45
N GLY A 145 -7.11 21.38 -4.98
CA GLY A 145 -6.04 22.05 -4.24
C GLY A 145 -4.66 21.41 -4.41
N VAL A 146 -4.46 20.57 -5.43
CA VAL A 146 -3.17 19.95 -5.76
C VAL A 146 -2.58 20.60 -7.00
N GLN A 147 -1.31 20.98 -6.94
CA GLN A 147 -0.48 21.31 -8.10
C GLN A 147 0.71 20.36 -8.11
N ILE A 148 0.78 19.47 -9.09
CA ILE A 148 1.97 18.62 -9.30
C ILE A 148 2.96 19.45 -10.12
N GLN A 149 4.13 19.75 -9.56
CA GLN A 149 5.19 20.45 -10.29
C GLN A 149 5.84 19.46 -11.27
N GLU A 150 5.87 19.83 -12.55
CA GLU A 150 6.58 19.11 -13.63
C GLU A 150 8.11 19.14 -13.45
#